data_AF-A0A7Y9K946-F1
#
_entry.id   AF-A0A7Y9K946-F1
#
_cell.length_a   1.000
_cell.length_b   1.000
_cell.length_c   1.000
_cell.angle_alpha   90.00
_cell.angle_beta   90.00
_cell.angle_gamma   90.00
#
_symmetry.space_group_name_H-M   'P 1'
#
loop_
_entity.id
_entity.type
_entity.pdbx_description
1 polymer ?
#
loop_
_entity_poly.entity_id
_entity_poly.type
_entity_poly.pdbx_seq_one_letter_code
_entity_poly.pdbx_strand_id
1 'polypeptide(L)'
;MPVTDHQIATLRAQLTGRIDEHRRLLSQMDIATANQYLSLATAAFFEAALRRFVRDGSPVDDAEIIEFVTSVRLRLGDPDDLDAQTAETLIKIAVEKSPVEAQNGISADAANGTRIILLSGMVGDLDLTPDQLEEFLNAARRMTDTAFA
;
A
#
# COMPACT_ATOMS: atom_id res chain seq x y z
N MET A 1 -13.57 -11.52 -9.36
CA MET A 1 -12.55 -12.15 -10.25
C MET A 1 -11.37 -12.52 -9.36
N PRO A 2 -10.65 -13.65 -9.56
CA PRO A 2 -9.45 -13.93 -8.77
C PRO A 2 -8.28 -13.06 -9.22
N VAL A 3 -7.38 -12.70 -8.31
CA VAL A 3 -6.14 -11.99 -8.67
C VAL A 3 -5.29 -12.90 -9.57
N THR A 4 -4.72 -12.34 -10.63
CA THR A 4 -3.91 -13.02 -11.63
C THR A 4 -2.41 -12.90 -11.33
N ASP A 5 -1.62 -13.82 -11.88
CA ASP A 5 -0.15 -13.78 -11.75
C ASP A 5 0.45 -12.54 -12.44
N HIS A 6 -0.21 -12.01 -13.47
CA HIS A 6 0.18 -10.75 -14.13
C HIS A 6 0.06 -9.56 -13.17
N GLN A 7 -1.02 -9.48 -12.39
CA GLN A 7 -1.20 -8.45 -11.37
C GLN A 7 -0.16 -8.58 -10.24
N ILE A 8 0.15 -9.81 -9.81
CA ILE A 8 1.21 -10.07 -8.82
C ILE A 8 2.58 -9.66 -9.36
N ALA A 9 2.90 -9.98 -10.62
CA ALA A 9 4.14 -9.54 -11.26
C ALA A 9 4.23 -8.01 -11.33
N THR A 10 3.11 -7.34 -11.63
CA THR A 10 3.01 -5.88 -11.69
C THR A 10 3.27 -5.24 -10.33
N LEU A 11 2.67 -5.77 -9.26
CA LEU A 11 2.90 -5.31 -7.90
C LEU A 11 4.35 -5.58 -7.48
N ARG A 12 4.89 -6.78 -7.75
CA ARG A 12 6.29 -7.11 -7.45
C ARG A 12 7.25 -6.12 -8.12
N ALA A 13 7.01 -5.74 -9.37
CA ALA A 13 7.82 -4.76 -10.07
C ALA A 13 7.79 -3.37 -9.38
N GLN A 14 6.63 -2.93 -8.91
CA GLN A 14 6.48 -1.70 -8.13
C GLN A 14 7.30 -1.76 -6.83
N LEU A 15 7.11 -2.82 -6.03
CA LEU A 15 7.73 -2.98 -4.72
C LEU A 15 9.24 -3.16 -4.76
N THR A 16 9.78 -3.65 -5.88
CA THR A 16 11.22 -3.85 -6.09
C THR A 16 11.88 -2.68 -6.85
N GLY A 17 11.18 -1.56 -7.00
CA GLY A 17 11.70 -0.37 -7.68
C GLY A 17 11.93 -0.53 -9.19
N ARG A 18 11.39 -1.59 -9.81
CA ARG A 18 11.48 -1.84 -11.27
C ARG A 18 10.39 -1.05 -12.00
N ILE A 19 10.48 0.28 -11.96
CA ILE A 19 9.41 1.19 -12.39
C ILE A 19 9.05 1.03 -13.87
N ASP A 20 10.03 0.87 -14.77
CA ASP A 20 9.76 0.69 -16.20
C ASP A 20 9.01 -0.62 -16.48
N GLU A 21 9.38 -1.68 -15.77
CA GLU A 21 8.68 -2.96 -15.86
C GLU A 21 7.27 -2.87 -15.28
N HIS A 22 7.10 -2.19 -14.14
CA HIS A 22 5.79 -1.93 -13.57
C HIS A 22 4.88 -1.20 -14.57
N ARG A 23 5.37 -0.11 -15.20
CA ARG A 23 4.61 0.63 -16.22
C ARG A 23 4.25 -0.25 -17.42
N ARG A 24 5.21 -1.04 -17.91
CA ARG A 24 5.01 -1.96 -19.05
C ARG A 24 3.94 -3.01 -18.74
N LEU A 25 3.95 -3.59 -17.54
CA LEU A 25 2.97 -4.61 -17.13
C LEU A 25 1.58 -3.98 -16.89
N LEU A 26 1.54 -2.81 -16.26
CA LEU A 26 0.30 -2.07 -16.01
C LEU A 26 -0.39 -1.67 -17.33
N SER A 27 0.35 -1.23 -18.34
CA SER A 27 -0.22 -0.84 -19.65
C SER A 27 -0.82 -1.99 -20.45
N GLN A 28 -0.60 -3.24 -20.04
CA GLN A 28 -1.17 -4.42 -20.68
C GLN A 28 -2.52 -4.85 -20.06
N MET A 29 -2.94 -4.19 -18.96
CA MET A 29 -4.21 -4.48 -18.30
C MET A 29 -5.36 -3.80 -19.02
N ASP A 30 -6.46 -4.53 -19.19
CA ASP A 30 -7.75 -3.90 -19.50
C ASP A 30 -8.32 -3.17 -18.27
N ILE A 31 -9.41 -2.42 -18.45
CA ILE A 31 -10.02 -1.63 -17.38
C ILE A 31 -10.44 -2.50 -16.19
N ALA A 32 -11.01 -3.68 -16.45
CA ALA A 32 -11.46 -4.59 -15.39
C ALA A 32 -10.28 -5.11 -14.56
N THR A 33 -9.19 -5.51 -15.22
CA THR A 33 -7.96 -5.99 -14.58
C THR A 33 -7.26 -4.87 -13.82
N ALA A 34 -7.26 -3.64 -14.35
CA ALA A 34 -6.68 -2.47 -13.70
C ALA A 34 -7.46 -2.08 -12.42
N ASN A 35 -8.79 -2.14 -12.44
CA ASN A 35 -9.61 -1.89 -11.25
C ASN A 35 -9.34 -2.92 -10.15
N GLN A 36 -9.23 -4.19 -10.51
CA GLN A 36 -8.88 -5.23 -9.54
C GLN A 36 -7.41 -5.12 -9.06
N TYR A 37 -6.51 -4.65 -9.92
CA TYR A 37 -5.13 -4.34 -9.52
C TYR A 37 -5.09 -3.27 -8.44
N LEU A 38 -5.98 -2.28 -8.49
CA LEU A 38 -6.10 -1.27 -7.42
C LEU A 38 -6.55 -1.88 -6.08
N SER A 39 -7.47 -2.85 -6.10
CA SER A 39 -7.84 -3.62 -4.90
C SER A 39 -6.63 -4.40 -4.35
N LEU A 40 -5.83 -5.00 -5.23
CA LEU A 40 -4.58 -5.67 -4.84
C LEU A 40 -3.56 -4.71 -4.22
N ALA A 41 -3.34 -3.55 -4.82
CA ALA A 41 -2.46 -2.53 -4.26
C ALA A 41 -2.96 -2.01 -2.91
N THR A 42 -4.28 -1.89 -2.75
CA THR A 42 -4.91 -1.53 -1.46
C THR A 42 -4.66 -2.62 -0.42
N ALA A 43 -4.90 -3.89 -0.75
CA ALA A 43 -4.62 -5.01 0.15
C ALA A 43 -3.13 -5.08 0.55
N ALA A 44 -2.22 -4.85 -0.38
CA ALA A 44 -0.79 -4.76 -0.09
C ALA A 44 -0.46 -3.60 0.86
N PHE A 45 -1.10 -2.44 0.71
CA PHE A 45 -0.97 -1.34 1.66
C PHE A 45 -1.41 -1.73 3.07
N PHE A 46 -2.56 -2.40 3.22
CA PHE A 46 -3.02 -2.89 4.53
C PHE A 46 -2.04 -3.88 5.13
N GLU A 47 -1.59 -4.87 4.36
CA GLU A 47 -0.59 -5.84 4.82
C GLU A 47 0.71 -5.17 5.27
N ALA A 48 1.21 -4.19 4.52
CA ALA A 48 2.42 -3.45 4.87
C ALA A 48 2.24 -2.63 6.15
N ALA A 49 1.08 -1.98 6.30
CA ALA A 49 0.76 -1.22 7.50
C ALA A 49 0.65 -2.12 8.73
N LEU A 50 -0.02 -3.26 8.62
CA LEU A 50 -0.13 -4.25 9.70
C LEU A 50 1.25 -4.77 10.13
N ARG A 51 2.11 -5.16 9.19
CA ARG A 51 3.47 -5.64 9.51
C ARG A 51 4.34 -4.58 10.19
N ARG A 52 4.18 -3.32 9.80
CA ARG A 52 5.03 -2.23 10.30
C ARG A 52 4.55 -1.67 11.63
N PHE A 53 3.25 -1.49 11.78
CA PHE A 53 2.63 -0.67 12.81
C PHE A 53 1.77 -1.45 13.79
N VAL A 54 1.72 -2.78 13.72
CA VAL A 54 1.10 -3.63 14.74
C VAL A 54 2.18 -4.48 15.41
N ARG A 55 2.29 -4.37 16.73
CA ARG A 55 3.21 -5.16 17.56
C ARG A 55 2.41 -5.86 18.65
N ASP A 56 2.64 -7.15 18.83
CA ASP A 56 1.93 -7.95 19.83
C ASP A 56 0.39 -7.80 19.74
N GLY A 57 -0.13 -7.68 18.52
CA GLY A 57 -1.56 -7.52 18.23
C GLY A 57 -2.13 -6.13 18.52
N SER A 58 -1.31 -5.15 18.88
CA SER A 58 -1.73 -3.78 19.17
C SER A 58 -1.08 -2.77 18.21
N PRO A 59 -1.82 -1.77 17.71
CA PRO A 59 -1.24 -0.69 16.94
C PRO A 59 -0.23 0.13 17.74
N VAL A 60 0.83 0.60 17.09
CA VAL A 60 1.81 1.52 17.69
C VAL A 60 1.18 2.88 18.02
N ASP A 61 1.92 3.76 18.69
CA ASP A 61 1.44 5.11 19.00
C ASP A 61 1.31 6.01 17.75
N ASP A 62 0.68 7.18 17.92
CA ASP A 62 0.51 8.13 16.82
C ASP A 62 1.81 8.83 16.43
N ALA A 63 2.77 8.96 17.37
CA ALA A 63 4.04 9.63 17.11
C ALA A 63 4.88 8.84 16.09
N GLU A 64 4.91 7.51 16.21
CA GLU A 64 5.62 6.66 15.26
C GLU A 64 5.01 6.71 13.84
N ILE A 65 3.69 6.84 13.72
CA ILE A 65 3.02 7.03 12.43
C ILE A 65 3.41 8.38 11.82
N ILE A 66 3.39 9.45 12.62
CA ILE A 66 3.77 10.81 12.20
C ILE A 66 5.23 10.85 11.75
N GLU A 67 6.13 10.23 12.51
CA GLU A 67 7.56 10.14 12.19
C GLU A 67 7.80 9.39 10.88
N PHE A 68 7.09 8.28 10.67
CA PHE A 68 7.16 7.55 9.40
C PHE A 68 6.67 8.39 8.23
N VAL A 69 5.50 9.02 8.33
CA VAL A 69 4.95 9.85 7.26
C VAL A 69 5.90 11.00 6.94
N THR A 70 6.47 11.64 7.97
CA THR A 70 7.49 12.68 7.82
C THR A 70 8.72 12.14 7.08
N SER A 71 9.23 10.97 7.46
CA SER A 71 10.36 10.31 6.79
C SER A 71 10.07 10.02 5.31
N VAL A 72 8.87 9.54 4.97
CA VAL A 72 8.47 9.33 3.58
C VAL A 72 8.45 10.65 2.81
N ARG A 73 7.82 11.71 3.35
CA ARG A 73 7.76 13.03 2.71
C ARG A 73 9.15 13.60 2.42
N LEU A 74 10.11 13.43 3.34
CA LEU A 74 11.48 13.88 3.16
C LEU A 74 12.27 13.14 2.08
N ARG A 75 11.82 11.94 1.69
CA ARG A 75 12.43 11.13 0.61
C ARG A 75 11.83 11.45 -0.77
N LEU A 76 10.74 12.19 -0.83
CA LEU A 76 10.11 12.59 -2.09
C LEU A 76 10.88 13.75 -2.74
N GLY A 77 10.72 13.89 -4.06
CA GLY A 77 11.23 15.06 -4.78
C GLY A 77 10.52 16.35 -4.36
N ASP A 78 9.21 16.25 -4.09
CA ASP A 78 8.39 17.31 -3.50
C ASP A 78 7.65 16.76 -2.26
N PRO A 79 7.88 17.29 -1.05
CA PRO A 79 7.18 16.87 0.16
C PRO A 79 5.66 17.10 0.14
N ASP A 80 5.16 17.94 -0.77
CA ASP A 80 3.73 18.22 -0.95
C ASP A 80 3.03 17.20 -1.85
N ASP A 81 3.78 16.29 -2.50
CA ASP A 81 3.23 15.13 -3.21
C ASP A 81 2.52 14.12 -2.27
N LEU A 82 2.75 14.26 -0.96
CA LEU A 82 2.14 13.44 0.08
C LEU A 82 1.56 14.32 1.20
N ASP A 83 0.24 14.49 1.17
CA ASP A 83 -0.50 15.13 2.26
C ASP A 83 -0.39 14.30 3.55
N ALA A 84 0.19 14.89 4.59
CA ALA A 84 0.47 14.18 5.84
C ALA A 84 -0.81 13.71 6.54
N GLN A 85 -1.86 14.55 6.56
CA GLN A 85 -3.10 14.21 7.25
C GLN A 85 -3.81 13.02 6.57
N THR A 86 -3.88 13.04 5.24
CA THR A 86 -4.38 11.92 4.42
C THR A 86 -3.56 10.66 4.69
N ALA A 87 -2.22 10.77 4.67
CA ALA A 87 -1.33 9.64 4.91
C ALA A 87 -1.52 8.99 6.28
N GLU A 88 -1.48 9.79 7.35
CA GLU A 88 -1.68 9.34 8.72
C GLU A 88 -3.07 8.72 8.91
N THR A 89 -4.11 9.34 8.34
CA THR A 89 -5.49 8.83 8.42
C THR A 89 -5.61 7.45 7.79
N LEU A 90 -5.03 7.25 6.60
CA LEU A 90 -5.09 5.97 5.90
C LEU A 90 -4.30 4.88 6.63
N ILE A 91 -3.16 5.19 7.25
CA ILE A 91 -2.44 4.24 8.10
C ILE A 91 -3.28 3.87 9.31
N LYS A 92 -3.84 4.86 10.03
CA LYS A 92 -4.67 4.61 11.22
C LYS A 92 -5.90 3.75 10.90
N ILE A 93 -6.52 3.93 9.73
CA ILE A 93 -7.59 3.04 9.25
C ILE A 93 -7.07 1.63 9.03
N ALA A 94 -5.91 1.47 8.38
CA ALA A 94 -5.35 0.15 8.07
C ALA A 94 -4.98 -0.67 9.32
N VAL A 95 -4.59 0.00 10.40
CA VAL A 95 -4.31 -0.64 11.70
C VAL A 95 -5.45 -0.52 12.69
N GLU A 96 -6.67 -0.24 12.22
CA GLU A 96 -7.90 -0.19 13.04
C GLU A 96 -7.86 0.82 14.21
N LYS A 97 -6.95 1.80 14.19
CA LYS A 97 -6.92 2.95 15.12
C LYS A 97 -7.95 4.02 14.78
N SER A 98 -8.51 3.98 13.58
CA SER A 98 -9.55 4.91 13.14
C SER A 98 -10.60 4.19 12.31
N PRO A 99 -11.87 4.60 12.41
CA PRO A 99 -12.94 4.01 11.62
C PRO A 99 -12.78 4.39 10.14
N VAL A 100 -13.33 3.58 9.23
CA VAL A 100 -13.21 3.79 7.78
C VAL A 100 -13.78 5.15 7.36
N GLU A 101 -14.78 5.65 8.06
CA GLU A 101 -15.42 6.97 7.88
C GLU A 101 -14.45 8.13 8.10
N ALA A 102 -13.30 7.92 8.75
CA ALA A 102 -12.27 8.95 8.87
C ALA A 102 -11.69 9.35 7.49
N GLN A 103 -11.86 8.52 6.45
CA GLN A 103 -11.50 8.88 5.08
C GLN A 103 -12.54 9.78 4.38
N ASN A 104 -13.67 10.10 5.03
CA ASN A 104 -14.69 10.95 4.43
C ASN A 104 -14.12 12.35 4.11
N GLY A 105 -14.23 12.77 2.85
CA GLY A 105 -13.65 14.02 2.36
C GLY A 105 -12.30 13.85 1.65
N ILE A 106 -11.68 12.67 1.73
CA ILE A 106 -10.53 12.30 0.90
C ILE A 106 -11.05 11.74 -0.42
N SER A 107 -10.63 12.31 -1.54
CA SER A 107 -11.02 11.79 -2.86
C SER A 107 -10.42 10.40 -3.09
N ALA A 108 -11.08 9.57 -3.91
CA ALA A 108 -10.56 8.24 -4.26
C ALA A 108 -9.14 8.33 -4.86
N ASP A 109 -8.91 9.29 -5.75
CA ASP A 109 -7.61 9.51 -6.38
C ASP A 109 -6.53 9.89 -5.36
N ALA A 110 -6.84 10.81 -4.42
CA ALA A 110 -5.91 11.19 -3.36
C ALA A 110 -5.61 10.01 -2.44
N ALA A 111 -6.61 9.21 -2.08
CA ALA A 111 -6.43 8.03 -1.24
C ALA A 111 -5.57 6.96 -1.94
N ASN A 112 -5.81 6.71 -3.22
CA ASN A 112 -5.07 5.72 -4.00
C ASN A 112 -3.62 6.14 -4.23
N GLY A 113 -3.39 7.40 -4.62
CA GLY A 113 -2.03 7.95 -4.76
C GLY A 113 -1.25 7.86 -3.45
N THR A 114 -1.89 8.25 -2.34
CA THR A 114 -1.29 8.18 -1.00
C THR A 114 -0.93 6.74 -0.62
N ARG A 115 -1.83 5.76 -0.82
CA ARG A 115 -1.56 4.34 -0.53
C ARG A 115 -0.37 3.82 -1.32
N ILE A 116 -0.23 4.19 -2.60
CA ILE A 116 0.88 3.76 -3.45
C ILE A 116 2.23 4.30 -2.93
N ILE A 117 2.27 5.59 -2.54
CA ILE A 117 3.47 6.22 -1.99
C ILE A 117 3.84 5.57 -0.65
N LEU A 118 2.87 5.43 0.26
CA LEU A 118 3.10 4.82 1.57
C LEU A 118 3.52 3.36 1.49
N LEU A 119 2.89 2.58 0.61
CA LEU A 119 3.27 1.19 0.35
C LEU A 119 4.74 1.08 -0.04
N SER A 120 5.20 1.95 -0.94
CA SER A 120 6.61 1.98 -1.36
C SER A 120 7.54 2.34 -0.19
N GLY A 121 7.14 3.32 0.64
CA GLY A 121 7.89 3.71 1.84
C GLY A 121 7.96 2.60 2.90
N MET A 122 6.85 1.90 3.15
CA MET A 122 6.80 0.82 4.13
C MET A 122 7.60 -0.40 3.69
N VAL A 123 7.46 -0.82 2.43
CA VAL A 123 8.20 -1.97 1.90
C VAL A 123 9.69 -1.68 1.82
N GLY A 124 10.08 -0.45 1.46
CA GLY A 124 11.48 -0.03 1.50
C GLY A 124 12.11 -0.10 2.89
N ASP A 125 11.35 0.26 3.94
CA ASP A 125 11.83 0.17 5.32
C ASP A 125 11.82 -1.27 5.88
N LEU A 126 11.00 -2.17 5.32
CA LEU A 126 10.91 -3.57 5.78
C LEU A 126 12.10 -4.44 5.32
N ASP A 127 12.86 -3.99 4.32
CA ASP A 127 14.03 -4.69 3.75
C ASP A 127 13.78 -6.20 3.53
N LEU A 128 12.65 -6.52 2.89
CA LEU A 128 12.17 -7.90 2.75
C LEU A 128 13.15 -8.73 1.90
N THR A 129 13.49 -9.92 2.39
CA THR A 129 14.16 -10.93 1.56
C THR A 129 13.23 -11.38 0.42
N PRO A 130 13.77 -12.02 -0.64
CA PRO A 130 12.94 -12.54 -1.72
C PRO A 130 11.81 -13.46 -1.24
N ASP A 131 12.07 -14.33 -0.27
CA ASP A 131 11.06 -15.23 0.29
C ASP A 131 9.98 -14.48 1.08
N GLN A 132 10.39 -13.46 1.86
CA GLN A 132 9.45 -12.61 2.61
C GLN A 132 8.60 -11.73 1.69
N LEU A 133 9.15 -11.31 0.55
CA LEU A 133 8.41 -10.59 -0.48
C LEU A 133 7.36 -11.50 -1.14
N GLU A 134 7.69 -12.77 -1.42
CA GLU A 134 6.70 -13.72 -1.93
C GLU A 134 5.59 -13.99 -0.91
N GLU A 135 5.94 -14.13 0.38
CA GLU A 135 4.95 -14.25 1.44
C GLU A 135 4.03 -13.02 1.51
N PHE A 136 4.61 -11.83 1.42
CA PHE A 136 3.87 -10.56 1.38
C PHE A 136 2.90 -10.48 0.20
N LEU A 137 3.37 -10.80 -1.01
CA LEU A 137 2.53 -10.79 -2.22
C LEU A 137 1.37 -11.79 -2.12
N ASN A 138 1.64 -12.97 -1.56
CA ASN A 138 0.61 -13.99 -1.33
C ASN A 138 -0.40 -13.56 -0.26
N ALA A 139 0.02 -12.83 0.77
CA ALA A 139 -0.90 -12.26 1.77
C ALA A 139 -1.82 -11.21 1.14
N ALA A 140 -1.27 -10.28 0.35
CA ALA A 140 -2.05 -9.28 -0.40
C ALA A 140 -3.05 -9.94 -1.38
N ARG A 141 -2.62 -11.01 -2.07
CA ARG A 141 -3.49 -11.80 -2.95
C ARG A 141 -4.69 -12.38 -2.20
N ARG A 142 -4.43 -13.10 -1.11
CA ARG A 142 -5.48 -13.72 -0.28
C ARG A 142 -6.46 -12.67 0.24
N MET A 143 -5.94 -11.56 0.77
CA MET A 143 -6.77 -10.47 1.29
C MET A 143 -7.65 -9.87 0.19
N THR A 144 -7.14 -9.75 -1.03
CA THR A 144 -7.92 -9.25 -2.18
C THR A 144 -9.04 -10.22 -2.54
N ASP A 145 -8.72 -11.50 -2.66
CA ASP A 145 -9.66 -12.56 -3.03
C ASP A 145 -10.74 -12.78 -1.95
N THR A 146 -10.52 -12.39 -0.69
CA THR A 146 -11.52 -12.50 0.39
C THR A 146 -12.32 -11.24 0.65
N ALA A 147 -11.69 -10.05 0.58
CA ALA A 147 -12.31 -8.79 0.99
C ALA A 147 -12.97 -8.02 -0.16
N PHE A 148 -12.59 -8.29 -1.41
CA PHE A 148 -13.06 -7.57 -2.60
C PHE A 148 -13.65 -8.50 -3.68
N ALA A 149 -14.16 -9.68 -3.25
CA ALA A 149 -14.75 -10.72 -4.11
C ALA A 149 -16.07 -10.31 -4.76
#